data_AF-A0A8J3AFJ2-F1
#
_entry.id   AF-A0A8J3AFJ2-F1
#
_cell.length_a   1.000
_cell.length_b   1.000
_cell.length_c   1.000
_cell.angle_alpha   90.00
_cell.angle_beta   90.00
_cell.angle_gamma   90.00
#
_symmetry.space_group_name_H-M   'P 1'
#
loop_
_entity.id
_entity.type
_entity.pdbx_description
1 polymer ?
#
loop_
_entity_poly.entity_id
_entity_poly.type
_entity_poly.pdbx_seq_one_letter_code
_entity_poly.pdbx_strand_id
1 'polypeptide(L)'
;MNNHIIGGIGILMSIILFGMTVIPSTVISLSGVERGNDQSLYLIGTALFNNSFIPLIVSIVFLFVGIRYLIKGIKEYYNFS
;
A
#
# COMPACT_ATOMS: atom_id res chain seq x y z
N MET A 1 -21.42 -12.65 -3.13
CA MET A 1 -19.97 -12.66 -3.43
C MET A 1 -19.25 -12.94 -2.11
N ASN A 2 -18.39 -13.95 -2.04
CA ASN A 2 -17.79 -14.37 -0.76
C ASN A 2 -16.95 -13.23 -0.15
N ASN A 3 -17.19 -12.90 1.11
CA ASN A 3 -16.45 -11.87 1.86
C ASN A 3 -14.93 -12.11 1.84
N HIS A 4 -14.50 -13.37 1.74
CA HIS A 4 -13.11 -13.77 1.50
C HIS A 4 -12.53 -13.22 0.19
N ILE A 5 -13.28 -13.28 -0.91
CA ILE A 5 -12.82 -12.81 -2.24
C ILE A 5 -12.66 -11.29 -2.21
N ILE A 6 -13.62 -10.58 -1.61
CA ILE A 6 -13.57 -9.13 -1.45
C ILE A 6 -12.38 -8.72 -0.56
N GLY A 7 -12.18 -9.44 0.56
CA GLY A 7 -11.05 -9.22 1.45
C GLY A 7 -9.70 -9.44 0.76
N GLY A 8 -9.57 -10.53 0.00
CA GLY A 8 -8.38 -10.85 -0.77
C GLY A 8 -8.06 -9.81 -1.84
N ILE A 9 -9.06 -9.38 -2.62
CA ILE A 9 -8.90 -8.31 -3.62
C ILE A 9 -8.46 -7.00 -2.94
N GLY A 10 -9.06 -6.65 -1.80
CA GLY A 10 -8.69 -5.44 -1.06
C GLY A 10 -7.23 -5.44 -0.60
N ILE A 11 -6.74 -6.57 -0.08
CA ILE A 11 -5.33 -6.72 0.33
C ILE A 11 -4.39 -6.68 -0.89
N LEU A 12 -4.71 -7.39 -1.97
CA LEU A 12 -3.90 -7.37 -3.18
C LEU A 12 -3.81 -5.97 -3.79
N MET A 13 -4.93 -5.25 -3.88
CA MET A 13 -4.93 -3.86 -4.36
C MET A 13 -4.13 -2.93 -3.46
N SER A 14 -4.18 -3.12 -2.14
CA SER A 14 -3.35 -2.35 -1.20
C SER A 14 -1.85 -2.55 -1.48
N ILE A 15 -1.40 -3.80 -1.65
CA ILE A 15 0.01 -4.13 -1.92
C ILE A 15 0.45 -3.53 -3.27
N ILE A 16 -0.39 -3.63 -4.30
CA ILE A 16 -0.08 -3.09 -5.62
C ILE A 16 0.04 -1.56 -5.56
N LEU A 17 -0.90 -0.88 -4.91
CA LEU A 17 -0.87 0.58 -4.73
C LEU A 17 0.34 1.03 -3.90
N PHE A 18 0.72 0.25 -2.88
CA PHE A 18 1.92 0.51 -2.10
C PHE A 18 3.19 0.36 -2.94
N GLY A 19 3.29 -0.71 -3.75
CA GLY A 19 4.41 -0.90 -4.67
C GLY A 19 4.52 0.23 -5.70
N MET A 20 3.40 0.62 -6.31
CA MET A 20 3.37 1.71 -7.30
C MET A 20 3.70 3.08 -6.73
N THR A 21 3.65 3.27 -5.41
CA THR A 21 3.99 4.55 -4.76
C THR A 21 5.42 4.57 -4.23
N VAL A 22 5.86 3.47 -3.61
CA VAL A 22 7.20 3.37 -3.04
C VAL A 22 8.25 3.25 -4.14
N ILE A 23 8.06 2.36 -5.13
CA ILE A 23 9.09 2.10 -6.16
C ILE A 23 9.51 3.37 -6.91
N PRO A 24 8.59 4.19 -7.46
CA PRO A 24 8.97 5.42 -8.16
C PRO A 24 9.62 6.45 -7.23
N SER A 25 9.15 6.55 -5.98
CA SER A 25 9.72 7.48 -4.99
C SER A 25 11.16 7.13 -4.65
N THR A 26 11.48 5.83 -4.57
CA THR A 26 12.85 5.33 -4.41
C THR A 26 13.72 5.65 -5.62
N VAL A 27 13.19 5.48 -6.84
CA VAL A 27 13.93 5.81 -8.07
C VAL A 27 14.22 7.31 -8.17
N ILE A 28 13.22 8.16 -7.92
CA ILE A 28 13.38 9.63 -7.91
C ILE A 28 14.43 10.05 -6.89
N SER A 29 14.38 9.47 -5.70
CA SER A 29 15.37 9.76 -4.69
C SER A 29 16.77 9.31 -5.09
N LEU A 30 16.91 8.13 -5.70
CA LEU A 30 18.21 7.61 -6.12
C LEU A 30 18.84 8.54 -7.17
N SER A 31 18.05 9.02 -8.14
CA SER A 31 18.48 10.05 -9.10
C SER A 31 18.88 11.37 -8.43
N GLY A 32 18.29 11.72 -7.28
CA GLY A 32 18.67 12.88 -6.49
C GLY A 32 20.01 12.71 -5.76
N VAL A 33 20.32 11.48 -5.32
CA VAL A 33 21.59 11.14 -4.68
C VAL A 33 22.75 11.19 -5.66
N GLU A 34 22.55 10.70 -6.88
CA GLU A 34 23.56 10.77 -7.96
C GLU A 34 23.96 12.21 -8.32
N ARG A 35 23.15 13.21 -7.96
CA ARG A 35 23.45 14.65 -8.12
C ARG A 35 24.23 15.25 -6.93
N GLY A 36 24.77 14.42 -6.04
CA GLY A 36 25.61 14.85 -4.92
C GLY A 36 24.83 15.21 -3.65
N ASN A 37 23.59 14.74 -3.52
CA ASN A 37 22.79 14.95 -2.32
C ASN A 37 22.78 13.69 -1.45
N ASP A 38 23.63 13.64 -0.42
CA ASP A 38 23.80 12.47 0.47
C ASP A 38 22.56 12.12 1.33
N GLN A 39 21.50 12.95 1.29
CA GLN A 39 20.28 12.74 2.08
C GLN A 39 19.25 11.85 1.36
N SER A 40 19.64 10.63 0.96
CA SER A 40 18.76 9.72 0.19
C SER A 40 17.43 9.43 0.91
N LEU A 41 17.43 9.14 2.21
CA LEU A 41 16.21 8.84 2.96
C LEU A 41 15.26 10.06 3.07
N TYR A 42 15.82 11.27 3.16
CA TYR A 42 15.05 12.50 3.17
C TYR A 42 14.40 12.76 1.81
N LEU A 43 15.14 12.50 0.72
CA LEU A 43 14.64 12.58 -0.65
C LEU A 43 13.53 11.56 -0.93
N ILE A 44 13.67 10.31 -0.45
CA ILE A 44 12.61 9.30 -0.52
C ILE A 44 11.36 9.81 0.21
N GLY A 45 11.50 10.21 1.48
CA GLY A 45 10.39 10.70 2.29
C GLY A 45 9.68 11.90 1.66
N THR A 46 10.43 12.85 1.10
CA THR A 46 9.89 14.03 0.43
C THR A 46 9.17 13.66 -0.87
N ALA A 47 9.74 12.78 -1.70
CA ALA A 47 9.10 12.32 -2.93
C ALA A 47 7.80 11.56 -2.62
N LEU A 48 7.81 10.71 -1.58
CA LEU A 48 6.63 10.01 -1.11
C LEU A 48 5.56 10.97 -0.61
N PHE A 49 5.92 11.96 0.19
CA PHE A 49 4.96 12.91 0.77
C PHE A 49 4.38 13.87 -0.28
N ASN A 50 5.18 14.28 -1.27
CA ASN A 50 4.77 15.29 -2.25
C ASN A 50 4.02 14.69 -3.45
N ASN A 51 4.46 13.51 -3.92
CA ASN A 51 3.91 12.92 -5.15
C ASN A 51 3.04 11.68 -4.92
N SER A 52 3.16 11.02 -3.77
CA SER A 52 2.56 9.69 -3.56
C SER A 52 1.76 9.56 -2.26
N PHE A 53 1.53 10.65 -1.53
CA PHE A 53 0.83 10.61 -0.25
C PHE A 53 -0.63 10.14 -0.38
N ILE A 54 -1.36 10.65 -1.36
CA ILE A 54 -2.75 10.28 -1.63
C ILE A 54 -2.88 8.77 -1.93
N PRO A 55 -2.17 8.21 -2.93
CA PRO A 55 -2.27 6.78 -3.23
C PRO A 55 -1.77 5.88 -2.07
N LEU A 56 -0.86 6.38 -1.22
CA LEU A 56 -0.40 5.65 -0.04
C LEU A 56 -1.47 5.58 1.06
N ILE A 57 -2.20 6.68 1.30
CA ILE A 57 -3.38 6.67 2.16
C ILE A 57 -4.43 5.71 1.62
N VAL A 58 -4.70 5.75 0.31
CA VAL A 58 -5.67 4.86 -0.33
C VAL A 58 -5.25 3.39 -0.15
N SER A 59 -3.97 3.07 -0.33
CA SER A 59 -3.43 1.73 -0.06
C SER A 59 -3.69 1.28 1.38
N ILE A 60 -3.48 2.15 2.38
CA ILE A 60 -3.73 1.85 3.79
C ILE A 60 -5.23 1.58 4.02
N VAL A 61 -6.11 2.40 3.45
CA VAL A 61 -7.57 2.20 3.57
C VAL A 61 -7.98 0.86 2.98
N PHE A 62 -7.48 0.51 1.78
CA PHE A 62 -7.74 -0.79 1.16
C PHE A 62 -7.21 -1.95 1.99
N LEU A 63 -6.06 -1.80 2.66
CA LEU A 63 -5.52 -2.81 3.56
C LEU A 63 -6.49 -3.09 4.71
N PHE A 64 -6.93 -2.05 5.42
CA PHE A 64 -7.82 -2.18 6.57
C PHE A 64 -9.19 -2.73 6.17
N VAL A 65 -9.75 -2.24 5.07
CA VAL A 65 -11.01 -2.75 4.52
C VAL A 65 -10.85 -4.21 4.11
N GLY A 66 -9.78 -4.56 3.40
CA GLY A 66 -9.48 -5.93 2.98
C GLY A 66 -9.39 -6.88 4.18
N ILE A 67 -8.61 -6.53 5.20
CA ILE A 67 -8.47 -7.31 6.44
C ILE A 67 -9.82 -7.48 7.15
N ARG A 68 -10.63 -6.40 7.27
CA ARG A 68 -11.97 -6.47 7.89
C ARG A 68 -12.87 -7.47 7.19
N TYR A 69 -12.90 -7.45 5.84
CA TYR A 69 -13.71 -8.39 5.06
C TYR A 69 -13.17 -9.82 5.13
N LEU A 70 -11.86 -10.00 5.21
CA LEU A 70 -11.24 -11.32 5.34
C LEU A 70 -11.57 -11.95 6.71
N ILE A 71 -11.44 -11.18 7.80
CA ILE A 71 -11.83 -11.63 9.15
C ILE A 71 -13.33 -11.96 9.20
N LYS A 72 -14.18 -11.11 8.60
CA LYS A 72 -15.62 -11.37 8.53
C LYS A 72 -15.93 -12.65 7.77
N GLY A 73 -15.26 -12.88 6.64
CA GLY A 73 -15.38 -14.10 5.86
C GLY A 73 -14.98 -15.33 6.67
N ILE A 74 -13.84 -15.31 7.36
CA ILE A 74 -13.36 -16.43 8.19
C ILE A 74 -14.39 -16.76 9.27
N LYS A 75 -14.94 -15.73 9.94
CA LYS A 75 -15.95 -15.91 10.98
C LYS A 75 -17.25 -16.51 10.43
N GLU A 76 -17.70 -16.06 9.25
CA GLU A 76 -18.86 -16.66 8.57
C GLU A 76 -18.63 -18.13 8.20
N TYR A 77 -17.43 -18.48 7.73
CA TYR A 77 -17.07 -19.86 7.42
C TYR A 77 -17.07 -20.76 8.66
N TYR A 78 -16.51 -20.28 9.77
CA TYR A 78 -16.49 -21.03 11.04
C TYR A 78 -17.86 -21.15 11.72
N ASN A 79 -18.75 -20.16 11.58
CA ASN A 79 -20.09 -20.22 12.15
C ASN A 79 -21.07 -21.09 11.34
N PHE A 80 -20.71 -21.45 10.10
CA PHE A 80 -21.49 -22.34 9.24
C PHE A 80 -21.06 -23.81 9.32
N SER A 81 -20.00 -24.11 10.08
CA SER A 81 -19.48 -25.47 10.33
C SER A 81 -19.82 -25.93 11.74
#